data_AF-A0A8B9T1R7-F1
#
_entry.id   AF-A0A8B9T1R7-F1
#
_cell.length_a   1.000
_cell.length_b   1.000
_cell.length_c   1.000
_cell.angle_alpha   90.00
_cell.angle_beta   90.00
_cell.angle_gamma   90.00
#
_symmetry.space_group_name_H-M   'P 1'
#
loop_
_entity.id
_entity.type
_entity.pdbx_description
1 polymer ?
#
loop_
_entity_poly.entity_id
_entity_poly.type
_entity_poly.pdbx_seq_one_letter_code
_entity_poly.pdbx_strand_id
1 'polypeptide(L)'
;MAGDERDYNLTAEQRATKAKYPPLNKKYEYLDHTADVQLHAWGDTLEEAFEQCVMAMFGYMTDTETVEPLDTVEVEAEGHDMLSLLFHFLDEWLYKFSANEFFIPREVKVLYIDRMQFKIRSIGWGEEFSLQKHPQGTEVKAITYSAMQICEEEKPEVFVIIDI
;
A
#
# COMPACT_ATOMS: atom_id res chain seq x y z
N MET A 1 -5.20 -1.39 -36.61
CA MET A 1 -4.20 -2.04 -35.74
C MET A 1 -2.86 -1.35 -35.98
N ALA A 2 -2.59 -0.29 -35.23
CA ALA A 2 -1.22 0.21 -35.04
C ALA A 2 -0.73 -0.50 -33.77
N GLY A 3 0.31 -1.32 -33.88
CA GLY A 3 0.81 -2.13 -32.76
C GLY A 3 1.41 -1.24 -31.68
N ASP A 4 1.04 -1.49 -30.43
CA ASP A 4 1.60 -0.80 -29.27
C ASP A 4 2.97 -1.43 -28.97
N GLU A 5 3.99 -0.95 -29.66
CA GLU A 5 5.37 -1.35 -29.40
C GLU A 5 5.90 -0.53 -28.22
N ARG A 6 6.23 -1.16 -27.08
CA ARG A 6 7.04 -0.49 -26.05
C ARG A 6 8.34 -0.02 -26.69
N ASP A 7 8.54 1.29 -26.71
CA ASP A 7 9.78 1.89 -27.15
C ASP A 7 10.69 2.10 -25.94
N TYR A 8 11.97 1.78 -26.12
CA TYR A 8 12.97 1.83 -25.05
C TYR A 8 14.02 2.87 -25.40
N ASN A 9 14.53 3.59 -24.40
CA ASN A 9 15.57 4.58 -24.61
C ASN A 9 16.94 3.92 -24.83
N LEU A 10 17.27 3.74 -26.11
CA LEU A 10 18.49 3.09 -26.55
C LEU A 10 19.65 4.08 -26.66
N THR A 11 20.77 3.73 -26.03
CA THR A 11 22.10 4.32 -26.24
C THR A 11 22.54 4.22 -27.70
N ALA A 12 23.59 4.96 -28.09
CA ALA A 12 24.09 4.98 -29.48
C ALA A 12 24.52 3.58 -29.97
N GLU A 13 25.14 2.79 -29.12
CA GLU A 13 25.56 1.42 -29.40
C GLU A 13 24.36 0.47 -29.58
N GLN A 14 23.31 0.65 -28.79
CA GLN A 14 22.07 -0.11 -28.91
C GLN A 14 21.33 0.23 -30.21
N ARG A 15 21.39 1.48 -30.69
CA ARG A 15 20.84 1.87 -32.00
C ARG A 15 21.65 1.29 -33.16
N ALA A 16 22.97 1.34 -33.08
CA ALA A 16 23.84 0.74 -34.09
C ALA A 16 23.58 -0.76 -34.22
N THR A 17 23.32 -1.44 -33.10
CA THR A 17 22.94 -2.85 -33.06
C THR A 17 21.56 -3.07 -33.69
N LYS A 18 20.55 -2.27 -33.34
CA LYS A 18 19.20 -2.32 -33.94
C LYS A 18 19.24 -2.13 -35.46
N ALA A 19 20.18 -1.33 -35.97
CA ALA A 19 20.32 -1.03 -37.41
C ALA A 19 21.17 -2.05 -38.21
N LYS A 20 22.00 -2.86 -37.53
CA LYS A 20 22.87 -3.85 -38.18
C LYS A 20 22.09 -5.03 -38.78
N TYR A 21 20.84 -5.24 -38.37
CA TYR A 21 20.03 -6.41 -38.72
C TYR A 21 18.65 -6.02 -39.26
N PRO A 22 17.98 -6.93 -39.99
CA PRO A 22 16.60 -6.71 -40.44
C PRO A 22 15.62 -6.51 -39.26
N PRO A 23 14.60 -5.63 -39.40
CA PRO A 23 13.63 -5.36 -38.35
C PRO A 23 12.72 -6.55 -38.06
N LEU A 24 12.26 -6.65 -36.82
CA LEU A 24 11.33 -7.67 -36.38
C LEU A 24 9.89 -7.27 -36.73
N ASN A 25 9.07 -8.25 -37.08
CA ASN A 25 7.64 -8.06 -37.32
C ASN A 25 6.87 -8.20 -36.00
N LYS A 26 6.33 -7.11 -35.44
CA LYS A 26 5.61 -7.12 -34.15
C LYS A 26 4.09 -7.20 -34.35
N LYS A 27 3.47 -8.21 -33.74
CA LYS A 27 2.03 -8.50 -33.80
C LYS A 27 1.48 -8.83 -32.41
N TYR A 28 1.68 -7.92 -31.48
CA TYR A 28 1.20 -8.01 -30.11
C TYR A 28 0.75 -6.61 -29.65
N GLU A 29 0.02 -6.58 -28.54
CA GLU A 29 -0.42 -5.36 -27.86
C GLU A 29 -0.33 -5.57 -26.35
N TYR A 30 -0.12 -4.49 -25.59
CA TYR A 30 -0.12 -4.57 -24.13
C TYR A 30 -1.57 -4.52 -23.65
N LEU A 31 -1.93 -5.52 -22.84
CA LEU A 31 -3.23 -5.65 -22.20
C LEU A 31 -2.98 -5.72 -20.71
N ASP A 32 -3.64 -4.85 -19.97
CA ASP A 32 -3.37 -4.68 -18.56
C ASP A 32 -3.90 -5.87 -17.74
N HIS A 33 -3.17 -6.29 -16.71
CA HIS A 33 -3.75 -7.01 -15.57
C HIS A 33 -2.95 -6.81 -14.27
N THR A 34 -3.68 -6.76 -13.16
CA THR A 34 -3.33 -6.19 -11.85
C THR A 34 -2.43 -7.12 -11.04
N ALA A 35 -1.51 -6.51 -10.29
CA ALA A 35 -0.80 -7.19 -9.22
C ALA A 35 -1.50 -6.76 -7.92
N ASP A 36 -2.23 -7.69 -7.30
CA ASP A 36 -2.95 -7.44 -6.05
C ASP A 36 -2.42 -8.38 -4.95
N VAL A 37 -2.50 -7.97 -3.68
CA VAL A 37 -2.18 -8.82 -2.52
C VAL A 37 -3.26 -8.69 -1.44
N GLN A 38 -3.59 -9.81 -0.78
CA GLN A 38 -4.52 -9.80 0.35
C GLN A 38 -3.75 -9.71 1.66
N LEU A 39 -4.03 -8.67 2.43
CA LEU A 39 -3.63 -8.51 3.82
C LEU A 39 -4.63 -9.25 4.71
N HIS A 40 -4.10 -9.99 5.70
CA HIS A 40 -4.86 -10.58 6.80
C HIS A 40 -4.21 -10.13 8.10
N ALA A 41 -4.98 -9.49 8.97
CA ALA A 41 -4.52 -8.96 10.25
C ALA A 41 -5.53 -9.28 11.35
N TRP A 42 -5.06 -9.41 12.58
CA TRP A 42 -5.87 -9.79 13.74
C TRP A 42 -5.34 -9.14 15.02
N GLY A 43 -6.16 -9.15 16.06
CA GLY A 43 -5.79 -8.62 17.37
C GLY A 43 -6.69 -9.15 18.49
N ASP A 44 -6.35 -8.81 19.72
CA ASP A 44 -7.21 -9.03 20.89
C ASP A 44 -8.38 -8.03 20.93
N THR A 45 -8.27 -6.90 20.21
CA THR A 45 -9.37 -5.96 19.96
C THR A 45 -9.49 -5.57 18.49
N LEU A 46 -10.60 -4.94 18.12
CA LEU A 46 -10.83 -4.47 16.76
C LEU A 46 -9.84 -3.35 16.38
N GLU A 47 -9.51 -2.49 17.34
CA GLU A 47 -8.45 -1.48 17.21
C GLU A 47 -7.11 -2.13 16.85
N GLU A 48 -6.74 -3.22 17.54
CA GLU A 48 -5.51 -3.94 17.25
C GLU A 48 -5.56 -4.61 15.88
N ALA A 49 -6.68 -5.21 15.48
CA ALA A 49 -6.81 -5.78 14.13
C ALA A 49 -6.63 -4.70 13.03
N PHE A 50 -7.17 -3.49 13.25
CA PHE A 50 -7.05 -2.37 12.32
C PHE A 50 -5.61 -1.82 12.26
N GLU A 51 -4.98 -1.61 13.42
CA GLU A 51 -3.59 -1.11 13.47
C GLU A 51 -2.60 -2.12 12.87
N GLN A 52 -2.82 -3.42 13.11
CA GLN A 52 -2.03 -4.49 12.48
C GLN A 52 -2.24 -4.57 10.96
N CYS A 53 -3.42 -4.20 10.45
CA CYS A 53 -3.66 -4.14 9.00
C CYS A 53 -2.85 -3.00 8.35
N VAL A 54 -2.74 -1.86 9.02
CA VAL A 54 -1.84 -0.76 8.60
C VAL A 54 -0.38 -1.23 8.62
N MET A 55 0.03 -1.93 9.69
CA MET A 55 1.39 -2.48 9.79
C MET A 55 1.68 -3.52 8.69
N ALA A 56 0.71 -4.35 8.33
CA ALA A 56 0.84 -5.31 7.24
C ALA A 56 1.03 -4.61 5.88
N MET A 57 0.30 -3.51 5.63
CA MET A 57 0.47 -2.68 4.44
C MET A 57 1.89 -2.10 4.35
N PHE A 58 2.36 -1.41 5.40
CA PHE A 58 3.70 -0.82 5.40
C PHE A 58 4.83 -1.84 5.42
N GLY A 59 4.62 -2.98 6.09
CA GLY A 59 5.54 -4.12 6.07
C GLY A 59 5.72 -4.73 4.67
N TYR A 60 4.78 -4.51 3.75
CA TYR A 60 4.91 -4.90 2.35
C TYR A 60 5.81 -3.94 1.55
N MET A 61 5.87 -2.67 1.98
CA MET A 61 6.62 -1.60 1.34
C MET A 61 8.09 -1.58 1.79
N THR A 62 8.36 -1.91 3.06
CA THR A 62 9.70 -2.01 3.61
C THR A 62 9.74 -2.84 4.90
N ASP A 63 10.94 -3.16 5.37
CA ASP A 63 11.13 -3.71 6.72
C ASP A 63 10.97 -2.60 7.77
N THR A 64 9.78 -2.54 8.40
CA THR A 64 9.44 -1.50 9.39
C THR A 64 10.31 -1.56 10.65
N GLU A 65 11.03 -2.66 10.92
CA GLU A 65 11.99 -2.71 12.03
C GLU A 65 13.24 -1.85 11.77
N THR A 66 13.48 -1.44 10.52
CA THR A 66 14.57 -0.52 10.15
C THR A 66 14.21 0.96 10.34
N VAL A 67 12.93 1.26 10.58
CA VAL A 67 12.38 2.60 10.78
C VAL A 67 12.57 3.02 12.23
N GLU A 68 13.11 4.20 12.47
CA GLU A 68 13.28 4.84 13.78
C GLU A 68 12.03 5.65 14.15
N PRO A 69 11.58 5.63 15.41
CA PRO A 69 10.42 6.39 15.86
C PRO A 69 10.79 7.84 16.20
N LEU A 70 11.15 8.63 15.18
CA LEU A 70 11.66 10.02 15.34
C LEU A 70 10.54 11.06 15.33
N ASP A 71 9.54 10.84 14.50
CA ASP A 71 8.38 11.70 14.30
C ASP A 71 7.09 10.97 14.67
N THR A 72 6.00 11.72 14.81
CA THR A 72 4.69 11.19 15.19
C THR A 72 3.62 11.80 14.31
N VAL A 73 2.81 10.94 13.70
CA VAL A 73 1.70 11.34 12.82
C VAL A 73 0.40 10.81 13.38
N GLU A 74 -0.61 11.67 13.43
CA GLU A 74 -1.97 11.26 13.74
C GLU A 74 -2.80 11.14 12.45
N VAL A 75 -3.66 10.12 12.42
CA VAL A 75 -4.62 9.87 11.36
C VAL A 75 -6.00 9.73 11.98
N GLU A 76 -6.94 10.53 11.48
CA GLU A 76 -8.37 10.43 11.75
C GLU A 76 -9.09 10.10 10.45
N ALA A 77 -10.03 9.16 10.50
CA ALA A 77 -10.86 8.80 9.35
C ALA A 77 -12.31 8.56 9.78
N GLU A 78 -13.23 8.73 8.83
CA GLU A 78 -14.66 8.50 9.02
C GLU A 78 -15.21 7.63 7.89
N GLY A 79 -16.17 6.76 8.20
CA GLY A 79 -16.87 5.90 7.26
C GLY A 79 -18.38 6.05 7.36
N HIS A 80 -19.11 5.34 6.52
CA HIS A 80 -20.58 5.18 6.64
C HIS A 80 -20.99 3.80 7.19
N ASP A 81 -20.03 2.90 7.31
CA ASP A 81 -20.10 1.58 7.94
C ASP A 81 -18.68 1.14 8.34
N MET A 82 -18.54 -0.06 8.91
CA MET A 82 -17.22 -0.55 9.34
C MET A 82 -16.25 -0.85 8.18
N LEU A 83 -16.75 -1.29 7.01
CA LEU A 83 -15.89 -1.60 5.86
C LEU A 83 -15.30 -0.32 5.26
N SER A 84 -16.14 0.70 5.06
CA SER A 84 -15.68 2.01 4.61
C SER A 84 -14.77 2.70 5.62
N LEU A 85 -15.02 2.52 6.92
CA LEU A 85 -14.11 3.01 7.95
C LEU A 85 -12.72 2.38 7.81
N LEU A 86 -12.64 1.05 7.65
CA LEU A 86 -11.37 0.36 7.43
C LEU A 86 -10.69 0.81 6.14
N PHE A 87 -11.46 0.95 5.06
CA PHE A 87 -10.95 1.43 3.78
C PHE A 87 -10.34 2.84 3.91
N HIS A 88 -11.09 3.83 4.40
CA HIS A 88 -10.60 5.20 4.53
C HIS A 88 -9.46 5.30 5.54
N PHE A 89 -9.48 4.45 6.58
CA PHE A 89 -8.39 4.38 7.54
C PHE A 89 -7.06 3.97 6.91
N LEU A 90 -7.06 2.88 6.13
CA LEU A 90 -5.86 2.43 5.42
C LEU A 90 -5.44 3.43 4.33
N ASP A 91 -6.41 4.01 3.62
CA ASP A 91 -6.17 4.98 2.56
C ASP A 91 -5.55 6.29 3.09
N GLU A 92 -6.00 6.80 4.24
CA GLU A 92 -5.40 7.97 4.90
C GLU A 92 -3.96 7.68 5.35
N TRP A 93 -3.68 6.48 5.87
CA TRP A 93 -2.31 6.06 6.20
C TRP A 93 -1.43 5.95 4.94
N LEU A 94 -1.94 5.31 3.88
CA LEU A 94 -1.24 5.23 2.60
C LEU A 94 -0.98 6.63 2.03
N TYR A 95 -1.92 7.56 2.18
CA TYR A 95 -1.76 8.95 1.77
C TYR A 95 -0.64 9.67 2.52
N LYS A 96 -0.43 9.40 3.83
CA LYS A 96 0.71 9.96 4.58
C LYS A 96 2.05 9.58 3.97
N PHE A 97 2.15 8.36 3.44
CA PHE A 97 3.31 7.92 2.70
C PHE A 97 3.36 8.51 1.28
N SER A 98 2.27 8.44 0.52
CA SER A 98 2.33 8.72 -0.92
C SER A 98 2.32 10.21 -1.28
N ALA A 99 1.77 11.09 -0.44
CA ALA A 99 1.47 12.47 -0.84
C ALA A 99 2.13 13.59 0.00
N ASN A 100 2.52 13.31 1.25
CA ASN A 100 3.07 14.34 2.15
C ASN A 100 4.57 14.14 2.40
N GLU A 101 4.91 13.38 3.44
CA GLU A 101 6.26 13.35 4.03
C GLU A 101 7.01 12.05 3.73
N PHE A 102 6.47 11.20 2.84
CA PHE A 102 6.92 9.82 2.69
C PHE A 102 7.02 9.11 4.05
N PHE A 103 6.12 9.47 4.97
CA PHE A 103 6.15 8.98 6.33
C PHE A 103 5.88 7.49 6.34
N ILE A 104 6.80 6.73 6.92
CA ILE A 104 6.64 5.30 7.15
C ILE A 104 6.59 5.06 8.66
N PRO A 105 5.49 4.52 9.21
CA PRO A 105 5.45 4.18 10.62
C PRO A 105 6.28 2.94 10.90
N ARG A 106 7.07 2.99 11.97
CA ARG A 106 7.61 1.81 12.65
C ARG A 106 6.48 1.02 13.32
N GLU A 107 5.55 1.74 13.93
CA GLU A 107 4.41 1.20 14.67
C GLU A 107 3.23 2.17 14.57
N VAL A 108 2.02 1.61 14.52
CA VAL A 108 0.75 2.36 14.57
C VAL A 108 -0.07 1.85 15.74
N LYS A 109 -0.70 2.78 16.45
CA LYS A 109 -1.67 2.51 17.50
C LYS A 109 -3.01 3.16 17.18
N VAL A 110 -4.07 2.37 17.14
CA VAL A 110 -5.44 2.90 17.10
C VAL A 110 -5.85 3.29 18.52
N LEU A 111 -6.22 4.57 18.70
CA LEU A 111 -6.59 5.14 20.00
C LEU A 111 -8.04 4.84 20.35
N TYR A 112 -8.95 4.91 19.36
CA TYR A 112 -10.34 4.50 19.51
C TYR A 112 -11.00 4.24 18.15
N ILE A 113 -12.05 3.41 18.18
CA ILE A 113 -13.04 3.26 17.11
C ILE A 113 -14.43 3.57 17.67
N ASP A 114 -15.07 4.63 17.16
CA ASP A 114 -16.49 4.90 17.40
C ASP A 114 -17.32 4.14 16.38
N ARG A 115 -17.95 3.04 16.82
CA ARG A 115 -18.79 2.18 15.97
C ARG A 115 -20.17 2.76 15.67
N MET A 116 -20.62 3.76 16.43
CA MET A 116 -21.91 4.40 16.20
C MET A 116 -21.82 5.50 15.15
N GLN A 117 -20.71 6.25 15.17
CA GLN A 117 -20.44 7.32 14.22
C GLN A 117 -19.50 6.92 13.09
N PHE A 118 -18.96 5.68 13.13
CA PHE A 118 -17.95 5.17 12.22
C PHE A 118 -16.75 6.11 12.11
N LYS A 119 -16.14 6.44 13.24
CA LYS A 119 -14.93 7.28 13.31
C LYS A 119 -13.78 6.53 13.94
N ILE A 120 -12.57 6.78 13.47
CA ILE A 120 -11.35 6.20 14.02
C ILE A 120 -10.31 7.30 14.20
N ARG A 121 -9.53 7.19 15.28
CA ARG A 121 -8.31 7.97 15.47
C ARG A 121 -7.17 7.05 15.81
N SER A 122 -6.03 7.30 15.20
CA SER A 122 -4.80 6.56 15.41
C SER A 122 -3.59 7.49 15.44
N ILE A 123 -2.50 6.97 15.94
CA ILE A 123 -1.20 7.62 16.01
C ILE A 123 -0.13 6.63 15.56
N GLY A 124 0.88 7.09 14.84
CA GLY A 124 1.99 6.27 14.41
C GLY A 124 3.32 6.98 14.63
N TRP A 125 4.35 6.22 14.94
CA TRP A 125 5.70 6.72 15.18
C TRP A 125 6.64 6.16 14.13
N GLY A 126 7.46 7.02 13.54
CA GLY A 126 8.28 6.65 12.40
C GLY A 126 9.13 7.80 11.91
N GLU A 127 9.44 7.80 10.61
CA GLU A 127 10.24 8.84 9.96
C GLU A 127 9.95 8.87 8.45
N GLU A 128 10.58 9.81 7.74
CA GLU A 128 10.55 9.87 6.27
C GLU A 128 11.27 8.67 5.64
N PHE A 129 10.65 8.04 4.65
CA PHE A 129 11.21 6.90 3.94
C PHE A 129 12.46 7.28 3.13
N SER A 130 13.54 6.52 3.29
CA SER A 130 14.78 6.71 2.53
C SER A 130 15.32 5.39 1.99
N LEU A 131 15.57 5.32 0.67
CA LEU A 131 16.20 4.17 0.02
C LEU A 131 17.62 3.85 0.52
N GLN A 132 18.27 4.80 1.21
CA GLN A 132 19.58 4.56 1.80
C GLN A 132 19.49 3.78 3.11
N LYS A 133 18.36 3.88 3.82
CA LYS A 133 18.15 3.32 5.15
C LYS A 133 17.18 2.13 5.14
N HIS A 134 16.08 2.27 4.42
CA HIS A 134 14.97 1.33 4.40
C HIS A 134 15.06 0.44 3.14
N PRO A 135 15.00 -0.89 3.29
CA PRO A 135 14.95 -1.80 2.15
C PRO A 135 13.76 -1.52 1.24
N GLN A 136 13.96 -1.53 -0.08
CA GLN A 136 12.86 -1.35 -1.03
C GLN A 136 12.06 -2.65 -1.17
N GLY A 137 10.83 -2.66 -0.64
CA GLY A 137 9.82 -3.69 -0.88
C GLY A 137 9.02 -3.39 -2.15
N THR A 138 7.71 -3.58 -2.09
CA THR A 138 6.80 -3.28 -3.20
C THR A 138 5.93 -2.08 -2.85
N GLU A 139 5.80 -1.16 -3.81
CA GLU A 139 4.89 -0.02 -3.67
C GLU A 139 3.45 -0.50 -3.55
N VAL A 140 2.67 0.13 -2.67
CA VAL A 140 1.24 -0.08 -2.58
C VAL A 140 0.57 1.10 -3.27
N LYS A 141 -0.31 0.83 -4.23
CA LYS A 141 -0.98 1.85 -5.05
C LYS A 141 -2.32 2.25 -4.49
N ALA A 142 -3.11 1.29 -4.03
CA ALA A 142 -4.48 1.55 -3.58
C ALA A 142 -5.00 0.46 -2.66
N ILE A 143 -5.95 0.85 -1.81
CA ILE A 143 -6.81 -0.06 -1.05
C ILE A 143 -8.01 -0.45 -1.92
N THR A 144 -8.50 -1.68 -1.79
CA THR A 144 -9.69 -2.13 -2.53
C THR A 144 -10.76 -2.70 -1.60
N TYR A 145 -12.02 -2.59 -2.01
CA TYR A 145 -13.14 -3.29 -1.36
C TYR A 145 -13.25 -4.76 -1.77
N SER A 146 -12.39 -5.23 -2.68
CA SER A 146 -12.46 -6.59 -3.22
C SER A 146 -12.24 -7.60 -2.10
N ALA A 147 -13.25 -8.44 -1.84
CA ALA A 147 -13.25 -9.43 -0.76
C ALA A 147 -12.89 -8.87 0.62
N MET A 148 -13.19 -7.59 0.90
CA MET A 148 -12.94 -6.98 2.20
C MET A 148 -13.85 -7.59 3.27
N GLN A 149 -13.28 -7.96 4.42
CA GLN A 149 -14.00 -8.62 5.51
C GLN A 149 -13.53 -8.11 6.87
N ILE A 150 -14.46 -8.07 7.82
CA ILE A 150 -14.23 -7.81 9.25
C ILE A 150 -14.97 -8.91 10.02
N CYS A 151 -14.24 -9.73 10.78
CA CYS A 151 -14.78 -10.84 11.55
C CYS A 151 -14.52 -10.59 13.05
N GLU A 152 -15.53 -10.73 13.91
CA GLU A 152 -15.45 -10.41 15.34
C GLU A 152 -15.86 -11.59 16.26
N GLU A 153 -15.81 -12.84 15.78
CA GLU A 153 -16.42 -13.99 16.50
C GLU A 153 -15.66 -14.43 17.77
N GLU A 154 -14.34 -14.56 17.71
CA GLU A 154 -13.50 -14.89 18.88
C GLU A 154 -12.42 -13.82 19.10
N LYS A 155 -11.59 -13.61 18.09
CA LYS A 155 -10.61 -12.53 18.00
C LYS A 155 -10.92 -11.70 16.76
N PRO A 156 -10.98 -10.36 16.88
CA PRO A 156 -11.17 -9.51 15.71
C PRO A 156 -10.09 -9.74 14.66
N GLU A 157 -10.51 -9.94 13.42
CA GLU A 157 -9.63 -10.07 12.25
C GLU A 157 -10.21 -9.35 11.04
N VAL A 158 -9.33 -8.91 10.15
CA VAL A 158 -9.68 -8.17 8.93
C VAL A 158 -8.93 -8.71 7.73
N PHE A 159 -9.60 -8.69 6.58
CA PHE A 159 -9.04 -9.09 5.29
C PHE A 159 -9.22 -7.95 4.30
N VAL A 160 -8.14 -7.52 3.65
CA VAL A 160 -8.16 -6.39 2.71
C VAL A 160 -7.28 -6.70 1.51
N ILE A 161 -7.78 -6.52 0.30
CA ILE A 161 -6.96 -6.62 -0.91
C ILE A 161 -6.44 -5.22 -1.28
N ILE A 162 -5.15 -5.13 -1.57
CA ILE A 162 -4.47 -3.90 -2.03
C ILE A 162 -3.86 -4.12 -3.42
N ASP A 163 -3.84 -3.06 -4.23
CA ASP A 163 -3.17 -2.99 -5.54
C ASP A 163 -1.70 -2.56 -5.31
N ILE A 164 -0.76 -3.22 -5.99
CA ILE A 164 0.70 -3.05 -5.84
C ILE A 164 1.38 -2.77 -7.18
#